data_AF-A0A7X2BXB7-F1
#
_entry.id   AF-A0A7X2BXB7-F1
#
_cell.length_a   1.000
_cell.length_b   1.000
_cell.length_c   1.000
_cell.angle_alpha   90.00
_cell.angle_beta   90.00
_cell.angle_gamma   90.00
#
_symmetry.space_group_name_H-M   'P 1'
#
loop_
_entity.id
_entity.type
_entity.pdbx_description
1 polymer ?
#
loop_
_entity_poly.entity_id
_entity_poly.type
_entity_poly.pdbx_seq_one_letter_code
_entity_poly.pdbx_strand_id
1 'polypeptide(L)'
;VHDLRQAGAEQVQQRLAALRAELSHRKLAVEQGQVLDIQLSLLPDGTRLHLNLDMLAADALSLRTLLGDLVLLYRQHPLPALDYTFARYLADLRQEQASTEQRDRHQQARDYWLQRLDQLPGAPSLPIKPQGDDRQVCRRHHWLPPSERQ
;
A
#
# COMPACT_ATOMS: atom_id res chain seq x y z
N VAL A 1 -18.77 -8.36 -2.76
CA VAL A 1 -19.23 -8.46 -1.36
C VAL A 1 -19.35 -9.92 -1.00
N HIS A 2 -18.86 -10.33 0.18
CA HIS A 2 -18.92 -11.69 0.70
C HIS A 2 -19.88 -11.71 1.88
N ASP A 3 -21.08 -12.25 1.71
CA ASP A 3 -22.06 -12.32 2.79
C ASP A 3 -21.86 -13.61 3.61
N LEU A 4 -21.49 -13.44 4.89
CA LEU A 4 -21.24 -14.52 5.84
C LEU A 4 -22.07 -14.34 7.12
N ARG A 5 -23.10 -13.48 7.09
CA ARG A 5 -23.92 -13.17 8.28
C ARG A 5 -24.65 -14.38 8.86
N GLN A 6 -24.93 -15.39 8.03
CA GLN A 6 -25.62 -16.63 8.40
C GLN A 6 -24.68 -17.84 8.50
N ALA A 7 -23.37 -17.64 8.31
CA ALA A 7 -22.40 -18.73 8.34
C ALA A 7 -21.97 -19.05 9.78
N GLY A 8 -21.65 -20.32 10.03
CA GLY A 8 -21.07 -20.75 11.31
C GLY A 8 -19.67 -20.17 11.52
N ALA A 9 -19.22 -20.06 12.78
CA ALA A 9 -17.94 -19.43 13.12
C ALA A 9 -16.74 -20.06 12.38
N GLU A 10 -16.72 -21.39 12.22
CA GLU A 10 -15.67 -22.09 11.48
C GLU A 10 -15.68 -21.74 10.00
N GLN A 11 -16.84 -21.71 9.36
CA GLN A 11 -16.99 -21.34 7.95
C GLN A 11 -16.57 -19.89 7.71
N VAL A 12 -16.91 -18.98 8.63
CA VAL A 12 -16.45 -17.58 8.60
C VAL A 12 -14.93 -17.53 8.62
N GLN A 13 -14.29 -18.24 9.54
CA GLN A 13 -12.83 -18.26 9.65
C GLN A 13 -12.16 -18.81 8.39
N GLN A 14 -12.63 -19.96 7.89
CA GLN A 14 -12.11 -20.58 6.67
C GLN A 14 -12.24 -19.65 5.47
N ARG A 15 -13.41 -19.04 5.28
CA ARG A 15 -13.63 -18.12 4.15
C ARG A 15 -12.77 -16.87 4.25
N LEU A 16 -12.64 -16.28 5.44
CA LEU A 16 -11.77 -15.11 5.65
C LEU A 16 -10.29 -15.44 5.45
N ALA A 17 -9.84 -16.63 5.82
CA ALA A 17 -8.48 -17.10 5.57
C ALA A 17 -8.20 -17.27 4.07
N ALA A 18 -9.15 -17.87 3.34
CA ALA A 18 -9.06 -18.02 1.88
C ALA A 18 -9.02 -16.66 1.17
N LEU A 19 -9.94 -15.75 1.53
CA LEU A 19 -9.96 -14.39 0.99
C LEU A 19 -8.66 -13.65 1.29
N ARG A 20 -8.11 -13.81 2.49
CA ARG A 20 -6.83 -13.21 2.83
C ARG A 20 -5.72 -13.72 1.93
N ALA A 21 -5.59 -15.03 1.74
CA ALA A 21 -4.54 -15.64 0.93
C ALA A 21 -4.61 -15.20 -0.53
N GLU A 22 -5.83 -15.11 -1.08
CA GLU A 22 -6.12 -14.62 -2.42
C GLU A 22 -5.75 -13.13 -2.56
N LEU A 23 -6.30 -12.28 -1.68
CA LEU A 23 -6.18 -10.83 -1.82
C LEU A 23 -4.77 -10.30 -1.48
N SER A 24 -4.03 -10.94 -0.57
CA SER A 24 -2.68 -10.48 -0.20
C SER A 24 -1.63 -10.68 -1.29
N HIS A 25 -1.90 -11.57 -2.26
CA HIS A 25 -1.00 -11.87 -3.38
C HIS A 25 -1.59 -11.47 -4.73
N ARG A 26 -2.80 -10.91 -4.73
CA ARG A 26 -3.47 -10.45 -5.93
C ARG A 26 -2.63 -9.35 -6.58
N LYS A 27 -2.17 -9.62 -7.80
CA LYS A 27 -1.62 -8.62 -8.70
C LYS A 27 -2.76 -7.98 -9.47
N LEU A 28 -2.93 -6.68 -9.32
CA LEU A 28 -3.93 -5.94 -10.07
C LEU A 28 -3.46 -5.73 -11.51
N ALA A 29 -4.37 -5.71 -12.48
CA ALA A 29 -4.03 -5.42 -13.88
C ALA A 29 -3.86 -3.90 -14.06
N VAL A 30 -2.79 -3.35 -13.51
CA VAL A 30 -2.50 -1.91 -13.50
C VAL A 30 -2.44 -1.31 -14.91
N GLU A 31 -1.90 -2.07 -15.87
CA GLU A 31 -1.89 -1.73 -17.29
C GLU A 31 -3.28 -1.51 -17.89
N GLN A 32 -4.31 -2.08 -17.26
CA GLN A 32 -5.73 -1.94 -17.64
C GLN A 32 -6.46 -0.93 -16.73
N GLY A 33 -5.74 -0.15 -15.92
CA GLY A 33 -6.30 0.82 -14.97
C GLY A 33 -6.83 0.20 -13.68
N GLN A 34 -6.63 -1.10 -13.44
CA GLN A 34 -7.01 -1.72 -12.17
C GLN A 34 -5.92 -1.43 -11.13
N VAL A 35 -6.16 -0.42 -10.28
CA VAL A 35 -5.18 0.04 -9.28
C VAL A 35 -5.72 0.01 -7.84
N LEU A 36 -7.03 -0.16 -7.69
CA LEU A 36 -7.73 -0.20 -6.42
C LEU A 36 -8.79 -1.30 -6.49
N ASP A 37 -8.85 -2.14 -5.46
CA ASP A 37 -9.88 -3.14 -5.26
C ASP A 37 -10.40 -3.03 -3.82
N ILE A 38 -11.72 -2.86 -3.69
CA ILE A 38 -12.41 -2.72 -2.42
C ILE A 38 -13.42 -3.84 -2.30
N GLN A 39 -13.29 -4.64 -1.25
CA GLN A 39 -14.22 -5.72 -0.96
C GLN A 39 -14.72 -5.64 0.47
N LEU A 40 -15.94 -6.15 0.69
CA LEU A 40 -16.57 -6.20 2.00
C LEU A 40 -16.92 -7.64 2.33
N SER A 41 -16.63 -8.08 3.55
CA SER A 41 -17.19 -9.28 4.15
C SER A 41 -18.20 -8.87 5.22
N LEU A 42 -19.46 -9.24 5.06
CA LEU A 42 -20.50 -9.06 6.07
C LEU A 42 -20.46 -10.25 7.02
N LEU A 43 -20.30 -10.00 8.31
CA LEU A 43 -20.12 -11.01 9.36
C LEU A 43 -21.30 -10.95 10.34
N PRO A 44 -21.53 -12.00 11.15
CA PRO A 44 -22.58 -11.97 12.18
C PRO A 44 -22.48 -10.75 13.11
N ASP A 45 -21.25 -10.41 13.53
CA ASP A 45 -21.00 -9.35 14.53
C ASP A 45 -20.43 -8.05 13.93
N GLY A 46 -20.45 -7.89 12.60
CA GLY A 46 -19.93 -6.67 11.98
C GLY A 46 -19.56 -6.80 10.52
N THR A 47 -18.64 -5.97 10.07
CA THR A 47 -18.19 -5.93 8.67
C THR A 47 -16.68 -5.79 8.60
N ARG A 48 -16.04 -6.50 7.66
CA ARG A 48 -14.63 -6.38 7.35
C ARG A 48 -14.44 -5.75 5.97
N LEU A 49 -13.76 -4.61 5.93
CA LEU A 49 -13.29 -3.98 4.70
C LEU A 49 -11.93 -4.56 4.31
N HIS A 50 -11.82 -4.97 3.04
CA HIS A 50 -10.57 -5.36 2.40
C HIS A 50 -10.25 -4.29 1.37
N LEU A 51 -9.08 -3.67 1.50
CA LEU A 51 -8.60 -2.64 0.59
C LEU A 51 -7.28 -3.11 0.01
N ASN A 52 -7.24 -3.28 -1.31
CA ASN A 52 -6.04 -3.57 -2.06
C ASN A 52 -5.74 -2.39 -2.97
N LEU A 53 -4.56 -1.79 -2.81
CA LEU A 53 -4.11 -0.61 -3.52
C LEU A 53 -2.73 -0.88 -4.08
N ASP A 54 -2.58 -0.69 -5.39
CA ASP A 54 -1.28 -0.77 -6.03
C ASP A 54 -0.45 0.49 -5.74
N MET A 55 0.79 0.30 -5.27
CA MET A 55 1.67 1.40 -4.89
C MET A 55 2.17 2.24 -6.07
N LEU A 56 1.94 1.81 -7.32
CA LEU A 56 2.15 2.65 -8.50
C LEU A 56 1.15 3.81 -8.55
N ALA A 57 -0.09 3.58 -8.10
CA ALA A 57 -1.15 4.58 -8.18
C ALA A 57 -1.16 5.53 -6.98
N ALA A 58 -0.77 5.05 -5.81
CA ALA A 58 -0.76 5.85 -4.60
C ALA A 58 0.19 5.23 -3.56
N ASP A 59 0.97 6.07 -2.89
CA ASP A 59 1.86 5.67 -1.81
C ASP A 59 1.14 5.52 -0.45
N ALA A 60 1.90 5.26 0.62
CA ALA A 60 1.36 5.11 1.96
C ALA A 60 0.69 6.40 2.49
N LEU A 61 1.16 7.58 2.10
CA LEU A 61 0.55 8.85 2.50
C LEU A 61 -0.80 9.04 1.80
N SER A 62 -0.84 8.75 0.51
CA SER A 62 -2.03 8.79 -0.32
C SER A 62 -3.09 7.82 0.18
N LEU A 63 -2.70 6.61 0.60
CA LEU A 63 -3.61 5.65 1.25
C LEU A 63 -4.22 6.21 2.54
N ARG A 64 -3.41 6.88 3.37
CA ARG A 64 -3.90 7.51 4.60
C ARG A 64 -4.92 8.61 4.30
N THR A 65 -4.65 9.45 3.29
CA THR A 65 -5.60 10.47 2.83
C THR A 65 -6.90 9.84 2.35
N LEU A 66 -6.82 8.83 1.49
CA LEU A 66 -7.98 8.09 0.97
C LEU A 66 -8.84 7.50 2.10
N LEU A 67 -8.22 6.91 3.12
CA LEU A 67 -8.95 6.38 4.28
C LEU A 67 -9.57 7.49 5.14
N GLY A 68 -8.90 8.63 5.28
CA GLY A 68 -9.45 9.82 5.96
C GLY A 68 -10.70 10.36 5.26
N ASP A 69 -10.61 10.53 3.94
CA ASP A 69 -11.72 10.97 3.08
C ASP A 69 -12.89 9.98 3.14
N LEU A 70 -12.60 8.68 3.12
CA LEU A 70 -13.62 7.64 3.30
C LEU A 70 -14.36 7.78 4.64
N VAL A 71 -13.66 8.08 5.74
CA VAL A 71 -14.28 8.30 7.05
C VAL A 71 -15.19 9.53 7.05
N LEU A 72 -14.76 10.62 6.43
CA LEU A 72 -15.56 11.84 6.30
C LEU A 72 -16.85 11.57 5.52
N LEU A 73 -16.72 10.97 4.34
CA LEU A 73 -17.86 10.60 3.50
C LEU A 73 -18.80 9.62 4.19
N TYR A 74 -18.26 8.63 4.90
CA TYR A 74 -19.06 7.68 5.67
C TYR A 74 -19.90 8.36 6.78
N ARG A 75 -19.37 9.44 7.37
CA ARG A 75 -20.06 10.28 8.35
C ARG A 75 -20.90 11.39 7.71
N GLN A 76 -21.10 11.36 6.39
CA GLN A 76 -21.87 12.34 5.61
C GLN A 76 -21.30 13.77 5.71
N HIS A 77 -20.01 13.90 5.95
CA HIS A 77 -19.31 15.17 5.82
C HIS A 77 -18.87 15.36 4.35
N PRO A 78 -19.08 16.56 3.77
CA PRO A 78 -18.61 16.84 2.42
C PRO A 78 -17.09 16.93 2.39
N LEU A 79 -16.51 16.56 1.24
CA LEU A 79 -15.09 16.79 0.95
C LEU A 79 -14.91 18.10 0.20
N PRO A 80 -13.80 18.83 0.41
CA PRO A 80 -13.44 19.95 -0.44
C PRO A 80 -13.21 19.46 -1.88
N ALA A 81 -13.47 20.33 -2.86
CA ALA A 81 -13.17 20.04 -4.25
C ALA A 81 -11.64 19.91 -4.46
N LEU A 82 -11.25 19.01 -5.36
CA LEU A 82 -9.85 18.86 -5.76
C LEU A 82 -9.55 19.82 -6.92
N ASP A 83 -8.81 20.89 -6.63
CA ASP A 83 -8.39 21.87 -7.64
C ASP A 83 -7.03 21.53 -8.28
N TYR A 84 -6.40 20.46 -7.80
CA TYR A 84 -5.09 19.99 -8.24
C TYR A 84 -5.13 18.49 -8.49
N THR A 85 -4.56 18.05 -9.61
CA THR A 85 -4.56 16.65 -10.04
C THR A 85 -3.14 16.14 -10.18
N PHE A 86 -2.97 14.82 -10.10
CA PHE A 86 -1.66 14.21 -10.32
C PHE A 86 -1.13 14.46 -11.75
N ALA A 87 -2.02 14.53 -12.75
CA ALA A 87 -1.63 14.89 -14.12
C ALA A 87 -1.06 16.32 -14.20
N ARG A 88 -1.65 17.26 -13.45
CA ARG A 88 -1.13 18.62 -13.33
C ARG A 88 0.20 18.66 -12.58
N TYR A 89 0.31 17.94 -11.47
CA TYR A 89 1.58 17.75 -10.75
C TYR A 89 2.71 17.28 -11.68
N LEU A 90 2.46 16.28 -12.53
CA LEU A 90 3.45 15.80 -13.48
C LEU A 90 3.80 16.84 -14.56
N ALA A 91 2.85 17.68 -14.98
CA ALA A 91 3.10 18.74 -15.93
C ALA A 91 3.97 19.84 -15.31
N ASP A 92 3.62 20.30 -14.11
CA ASP A 92 4.35 21.31 -13.34
C ASP A 92 5.78 20.82 -13.03
N LEU A 93 5.91 19.56 -12.57
CA LEU A 93 7.21 18.93 -12.30
C LEU A 93 8.12 18.92 -13.54
N ARG A 94 7.58 18.61 -14.72
CA ARG A 94 8.36 18.64 -15.97
C ARG A 94 8.82 20.05 -16.33
N GLN A 95 7.98 21.07 -16.09
CA GLN A 95 8.35 22.46 -16.31
C GLN A 95 9.45 22.90 -15.34
N GLU A 96 9.32 22.55 -14.06
CA GLU A 96 10.32 22.83 -13.04
C GLU A 96 11.67 22.17 -13.36
N GLN A 97 11.65 20.91 -13.78
CA GLN A 97 12.84 20.16 -14.19
C GLN A 97 13.54 20.78 -15.41
N ALA A 98 12.85 21.57 -16.23
CA ALA A 98 13.44 22.29 -17.35
C ALA A 98 14.18 23.58 -16.92
N SER A 99 14.02 24.03 -15.67
CA SER A 99 14.75 25.19 -15.15
C SER A 99 16.24 24.90 -14.98
N THR A 100 17.09 25.93 -15.11
CA THR A 100 18.54 25.78 -14.89
C THR A 100 18.85 25.40 -13.44
N GLU A 101 18.17 26.03 -12.48
CA GLU A 101 18.35 25.74 -11.05
C GLU A 101 18.07 24.26 -10.70
N GLN A 102 16.97 23.69 -11.20
CA GLN A 102 16.66 22.29 -10.93
C GLN A 102 17.61 21.33 -11.64
N ARG A 103 18.08 21.67 -12.85
CA ARG A 103 19.11 20.89 -13.55
C ARG A 103 20.42 20.86 -12.77
N ASP A 104 20.84 22.00 -12.22
CA ASP A 104 22.04 22.09 -11.39
C ASP A 104 21.90 21.28 -10.09
N ARG A 105 20.75 21.37 -9.40
CA ARG A 105 20.46 20.55 -8.21
C ARG A 105 20.45 19.06 -8.53
N HIS A 106 19.83 18.67 -9.62
CA HIS A 106 19.82 17.28 -10.09
C HIS A 106 21.24 16.79 -10.38
N GLN A 107 22.07 17.60 -11.05
CA GLN A 107 23.46 17.27 -11.33
C GLN A 107 24.27 17.09 -10.05
N GLN A 108 24.13 18.00 -9.08
CA GLN A 108 24.79 17.90 -7.77
C GLN A 108 24.39 16.63 -7.02
N ALA A 109 23.08 16.31 -6.98
CA ALA A 109 22.59 15.09 -6.35
C ALA A 109 23.13 13.83 -7.06
N ARG A 110 23.17 13.84 -8.40
CA ARG A 110 23.71 12.75 -9.20
C ARG A 110 25.19 12.52 -8.92
N ASP A 111 26.01 13.57 -8.92
CA ASP A 111 27.46 13.46 -8.69
C ASP A 111 27.76 12.99 -7.27
N TYR A 112 27.00 13.48 -6.28
CA TYR A 112 27.07 12.99 -4.91
C TYR A 112 26.81 11.47 -4.81
N TRP A 113 25.74 10.99 -5.44
CA TRP A 113 25.39 9.57 -5.38
C TRP A 113 26.38 8.70 -6.15
N LEU A 114 26.89 9.15 -7.30
CA LEU A 114 27.91 8.43 -8.06
C LEU A 114 29.23 8.34 -7.31
N GLN A 115 29.68 9.40 -6.66
CA GLN A 115 30.89 9.38 -5.85
C GLN A 115 30.79 8.40 -4.68
N ARG A 116 29.59 8.22 -4.12
CA ARG A 116 29.33 7.30 -3.00
C ARG A 116 29.07 5.87 -3.42
N LEU A 117 28.66 5.62 -4.67
CA LEU A 117 28.15 4.32 -5.10
C LEU A 117 29.15 3.18 -4.85
N ASP A 118 30.41 3.38 -5.21
CA ASP A 118 31.49 2.39 -5.03
C ASP A 118 31.87 2.15 -3.56
N GLN A 119 31.48 3.07 -2.66
CA GLN A 119 31.79 3.02 -1.23
C GLN A 119 30.60 2.55 -0.38
N LEU A 120 29.41 2.40 -0.98
CA LEU A 120 28.24 1.94 -0.25
C LEU A 120 28.45 0.48 0.19
N PRO A 121 28.12 0.16 1.47
CA PRO A 121 28.15 -1.23 1.89
C PRO A 121 27.15 -2.04 1.06
N GLY A 122 27.49 -3.30 0.79
CA GLY A 122 26.56 -4.23 0.19
C GLY A 122 25.31 -4.42 1.05
N ALA A 123 24.28 -5.05 0.47
CA ALA A 123 23.09 -5.43 1.22
C ALA A 123 23.48 -6.30 2.44
N PRO A 124 22.78 -6.16 3.58
CA PRO A 124 23.07 -6.97 4.76
C PRO A 124 22.93 -8.46 4.44
N SER A 125 23.93 -9.26 4.83
CA SER A 125 23.89 -10.72 4.74
C SER A 125 22.94 -11.28 5.79
N LEU A 126 21.67 -11.46 5.42
CA LEU A 126 20.68 -12.08 6.28
C LEU A 126 20.77 -13.62 6.22
N PRO A 127 20.48 -14.34 7.31
CA PRO A 127 20.42 -15.80 7.27
C PRO A 127 19.27 -16.26 6.36
N ILE A 128 19.60 -17.03 5.32
CA ILE A 128 18.64 -17.56 4.35
C ILE A 128 18.35 -19.02 4.67
N LYS A 129 17.06 -19.41 4.66
CA LYS A 129 16.68 -20.83 4.73
C LYS A 129 16.84 -21.46 3.34
N PRO A 130 17.55 -22.60 3.21
CA PRO A 130 17.64 -23.31 1.94
C PRO A 130 16.34 -24.12 1.74
N GLN A 131 15.24 -23.49 1.31
CA GLN A 131 14.14 -24.13 0.56
C GLN A 131 13.01 -23.16 0.21
N GLY A 132 12.59 -23.24 -1.07
CA GLY A 132 11.27 -22.88 -1.57
C GLY A 132 11.20 -21.52 -2.25
N ASP A 133 10.89 -21.51 -3.56
CA ASP A 133 10.60 -20.32 -4.36
C ASP A 133 9.29 -19.59 -3.95
N ASP A 134 8.76 -19.91 -2.78
CA ASP A 134 7.56 -19.28 -2.24
C ASP A 134 7.95 -17.95 -1.57
N ARG A 135 8.29 -16.98 -2.42
CA ARG A 135 8.49 -15.57 -2.06
C ARG A 135 7.15 -14.91 -1.74
N GLN A 136 6.34 -15.57 -0.92
CA GLN A 136 5.04 -15.09 -0.49
C GLN A 136 5.19 -14.27 0.78
N VAL A 137 4.50 -13.12 0.80
CA VAL A 137 4.45 -12.27 1.98
C VAL A 137 3.59 -12.97 3.02
N CYS A 138 4.23 -13.59 4.01
CA CYS A 138 3.55 -14.17 5.15
C CYS A 138 3.42 -13.14 6.28
N ARG A 139 2.20 -12.94 6.80
CA ARG A 139 2.00 -12.15 8.01
C ARG A 139 2.40 -12.99 9.21
N ARG A 140 3.54 -12.67 9.82
CA ARG A 140 3.85 -13.05 11.18
C ARG A 140 3.24 -12.01 12.11
N HIS A 141 2.42 -12.46 13.05
CA HIS A 141 1.92 -11.60 14.10
C HIS A 141 2.31 -12.23 15.43
N HIS A 142 2.79 -11.41 16.34
CA HIS A 142 3.08 -11.79 17.70
C HIS A 142 2.38 -10.75 18.57
N TRP A 143 1.55 -11.22 19.50
CA TRP A 143 0.86 -10.35 20.44
C TRP A 143 1.69 -10.26 21.70
N LEU A 144 2.18 -9.06 22.01
CA LEU A 144 2.84 -8.78 23.28
C LEU A 144 1.79 -8.37 24.32
N PRO A 145 1.66 -9.10 25.44
CA PRO A 145 0.79 -8.68 26.53
C PRO A 145 1.26 -7.33 27.10
N PRO A 146 0.38 -6.56 27.78
CA PRO A 146 0.74 -5.24 28.31
C PRO A 146 2.00 -5.23 29.19
N SER A 147 2.27 -6.32 29.91
CA SER A 147 3.46 -6.49 30.77
C SER A 147 4.79 -6.57 30.01
N GLU A 148 4.77 -6.85 28.71
CA GLU A 148 5.96 -7.05 27.86
C GLU A 148 6.23 -5.87 26.90
N ARG A 149 5.44 -4.78 26.99
CA ARG A 149 5.66 -3.55 26.23
C ARG A 149 6.58 -2.61 27.03
N GLN A 150 7.89 -2.87 27.01
CA GLN A 150 8.89 -1.93 27.55
C GLN A 150 9.16 -0.79 26.57
#